data_AF-A0A1S8XMQ9-F1
#
_entry.id   AF-A0A1S8XMQ9-F1
#
_cell.length_a   1.000
_cell.length_b   1.000
_cell.length_c   1.000
_cell.angle_alpha   90.00
_cell.angle_beta   90.00
_cell.angle_gamma   90.00
#
_symmetry.space_group_name_H-M   'P 1'
#
loop_
_entity.id
_entity.type
_entity.pdbx_description
1 polymer ?
#
loop_
_entity_poly.entity_id
_entity_poly.type
_entity_poly.pdbx_seq_one_letter_code
_entity_poly.pdbx_strand_id
1 'polypeptide(L)'
;MLWKSIAAAVSVAGVLATAPAAAAAPSQMSTEGWGAGNCPQGMLCIWPNWNHPPEGPTSTPSLTTNSEWSGNVPAFNFYNYTSKKAEITWSYTYLGTPLTGTICVLPGGDGDLYVPMYVTKVTWQPRSC
;
A
#
# COMPACT_ATOMS: atom_id res chain seq x y z
N MET A 1 -11.25 -45.64 57.96
CA MET A 1 -10.28 -44.89 57.13
C MET A 1 -10.61 -45.12 55.67
N LEU A 2 -11.24 -44.15 54.99
CA LEU A 2 -10.99 -43.86 53.57
C LEU A 2 -11.64 -42.50 53.24
N TRP A 3 -10.86 -41.43 53.39
CA TRP A 3 -11.16 -40.14 52.78
C TRP A 3 -10.83 -40.22 51.30
N LYS A 4 -11.71 -39.68 50.44
CA LYS A 4 -11.29 -38.97 49.22
C LYS A 4 -12.40 -38.01 48.78
N SER A 5 -12.01 -36.75 48.78
CA SER A 5 -12.79 -35.53 48.57
C SER A 5 -12.87 -35.14 47.07
N ILE A 6 -14.00 -34.51 46.69
CA ILE A 6 -14.20 -33.22 45.95
C ILE A 6 -13.40 -33.06 44.62
N ALA A 7 -13.90 -32.61 43.45
CA ALA A 7 -14.73 -31.44 43.10
C ALA A 7 -15.17 -31.53 41.61
N ALA A 8 -16.40 -31.16 41.27
CA ALA A 8 -16.79 -29.92 40.59
C ALA A 8 -16.34 -29.75 39.12
N ALA A 9 -17.34 -29.80 38.23
CA ALA A 9 -17.26 -29.50 36.81
C ALA A 9 -16.94 -28.02 36.54
N VAL A 10 -16.14 -27.75 35.50
CA VAL A 10 -15.94 -26.40 34.97
C VAL A 10 -16.29 -26.43 33.48
N SER A 11 -17.49 -25.96 33.19
CA SER A 11 -17.98 -25.71 31.83
C SER A 11 -17.33 -24.44 31.29
N VAL A 12 -16.54 -24.53 30.22
CA VAL A 12 -16.04 -23.33 29.54
C VAL A 12 -17.07 -22.90 28.51
N ALA A 13 -17.89 -21.92 28.88
CA ALA A 13 -18.71 -21.17 27.94
C ALA A 13 -17.78 -20.27 27.11
N GLY A 14 -17.42 -20.73 25.91
CA GLY A 14 -16.69 -19.93 24.93
C GLY A 14 -17.61 -18.84 24.37
N VAL A 15 -17.42 -17.60 24.84
CA VAL A 15 -18.02 -16.41 24.23
C VAL A 15 -17.41 -16.24 22.85
N LEU A 16 -18.17 -16.57 21.79
CA LEU A 16 -17.85 -16.17 20.42
C LEU A 16 -17.95 -14.64 20.35
N ALA A 17 -16.82 -13.98 20.52
CA ALA A 17 -16.68 -12.57 20.19
C ALA A 17 -16.91 -12.41 18.69
N THR A 18 -18.09 -11.90 18.31
CA THR A 18 -18.36 -11.45 16.95
C THR A 18 -17.46 -10.25 16.66
N ALA A 19 -16.30 -10.50 16.08
CA ALA A 19 -15.48 -9.45 15.50
C ALA A 19 -16.32 -8.71 14.45
N PRO A 20 -16.31 -7.36 14.41
CA PRO A 20 -17.02 -6.64 13.37
C PRO A 20 -16.42 -7.06 12.04
N ALA A 21 -17.28 -7.47 11.09
CA ALA A 21 -16.86 -7.63 9.71
C ALA A 21 -16.26 -6.30 9.25
N ALA A 22 -14.95 -6.28 9.01
CA ALA A 22 -14.28 -5.13 8.44
C ALA A 22 -14.98 -4.83 7.11
N ALA A 23 -15.69 -3.71 7.05
CA ALA A 23 -16.34 -3.25 5.84
C ALA A 23 -15.26 -3.13 4.76
N ALA A 24 -15.37 -3.96 3.70
CA ALA A 24 -14.57 -3.79 2.52
C ALA A 24 -14.86 -2.38 1.97
N ALA A 25 -13.85 -1.51 2.02
CA ALA A 25 -13.94 -0.19 1.43
C ALA A 25 -14.28 -0.34 -0.07
N PRO A 26 -15.16 0.50 -0.62
CA PRO A 26 -15.55 0.39 -2.01
C PRO A 26 -14.31 0.53 -2.89
N SER A 27 -14.13 -0.42 -3.79
CA SER A 27 -13.18 -0.36 -4.89
C SER A 27 -13.59 0.79 -5.81
N GLN A 28 -13.08 1.99 -5.53
CA GLN A 28 -13.11 3.09 -6.49
C GLN A 28 -12.12 2.74 -7.59
N MET A 29 -12.67 2.17 -8.65
CA MET A 29 -12.00 1.78 -9.88
C MET A 29 -11.69 3.04 -10.69
N SER A 30 -10.42 3.24 -11.04
CA SER A 30 -9.99 4.22 -12.05
C SER A 30 -10.47 3.75 -13.42
N THR A 31 -11.19 4.61 -14.14
CA THR A 31 -11.90 4.30 -15.40
C THR A 31 -10.97 4.02 -16.60
N GLU A 32 -9.65 4.20 -16.47
CA GLU A 32 -8.65 3.94 -17.54
C GLU A 32 -7.29 3.42 -16.99
N GLY A 33 -7.25 2.97 -15.73
CA GLY A 33 -6.00 2.59 -15.05
C GLY A 33 -5.65 1.10 -15.12
N TRP A 34 -4.40 0.75 -14.81
CA TRP A 34 -3.95 -0.65 -14.66
C TRP A 34 -4.24 -1.19 -13.25
N GLY A 35 -4.39 -2.51 -13.12
CA GLY A 35 -4.73 -3.18 -11.85
C GLY A 35 -3.62 -3.14 -10.80
N ALA A 36 -3.88 -3.64 -9.59
CA ALA A 36 -2.91 -3.56 -8.49
C ALA A 36 -1.64 -4.42 -8.68
N GLY A 37 -1.61 -5.32 -9.66
CA GLY A 37 -0.51 -6.25 -9.89
C GLY A 37 -0.22 -7.11 -8.67
N ASN A 38 1.06 -7.20 -8.29
CA ASN A 38 1.48 -7.85 -7.05
C ASN A 38 1.48 -6.93 -5.81
N CYS A 39 0.87 -5.75 -5.89
CA CYS A 39 0.80 -4.85 -4.74
C CYS A 39 -0.14 -5.40 -3.66
N PRO A 40 0.33 -5.59 -2.42
CA PRO A 40 -0.54 -6.04 -1.34
C PRO A 40 -1.59 -4.98 -1.00
N GLN A 41 -2.79 -5.43 -0.65
CA GLN A 41 -3.83 -4.55 -0.14
C GLN A 41 -3.33 -3.78 1.10
N GLY A 42 -3.61 -2.48 1.14
CA GLY A 42 -3.17 -1.61 2.22
C GLY A 42 -1.76 -1.04 2.05
N MET A 43 -1.13 -1.25 0.89
CA MET A 43 0.20 -0.71 0.56
C MET A 43 0.16 0.25 -0.63
N LEU A 44 1.08 1.21 -0.64
CA LEU A 44 1.57 1.87 -1.85
C LEU A 44 2.76 1.06 -2.37
N CYS A 45 2.74 0.74 -3.66
CA CYS A 45 3.82 0.05 -4.34
C CYS A 45 4.39 0.92 -5.45
N ILE A 46 5.71 0.89 -5.59
CA ILE A 46 6.45 1.61 -6.62
C ILE A 46 7.42 0.63 -7.26
N TRP A 47 7.45 0.59 -8.59
CA TRP A 47 8.28 -0.33 -9.35
C TRP A 47 9.22 0.40 -10.32
N PRO A 48 10.35 -0.22 -10.69
CA PRO A 48 11.28 0.38 -11.64
C PRO A 48 10.98 0.00 -13.11
N ASN A 49 10.07 -0.94 -13.35
CA ASN A 49 9.75 -1.44 -14.68
C ASN A 49 8.85 -0.48 -15.47
N TRP A 50 8.91 -0.56 -16.80
CA TRP A 50 8.18 0.30 -17.75
C TRP A 50 6.93 -0.35 -18.35
N ASN A 51 6.68 -1.64 -18.08
CA ASN A 51 5.49 -2.31 -18.58
C ASN A 51 4.25 -1.91 -17.77
N HIS A 52 3.14 -1.70 -18.48
CA HIS A 52 1.80 -1.42 -17.93
C HIS A 52 0.82 -2.52 -18.35
N PRO A 53 1.01 -3.76 -17.87
CA PRO A 53 0.03 -4.80 -18.16
C PRO A 53 -1.33 -4.40 -17.53
N PRO A 54 -2.48 -4.76 -18.12
CA PRO A 54 -3.79 -4.39 -17.60
C PRO A 54 -4.02 -4.80 -16.15
N GLU A 55 -3.44 -5.93 -15.72
CA GLU A 55 -3.51 -6.42 -14.34
C GLU A 55 -2.57 -5.72 -13.36
N GLY A 56 -1.61 -4.93 -13.86
CA GLY A 56 -0.55 -4.26 -13.11
C GLY A 56 0.77 -5.05 -12.99
N PRO A 57 1.90 -4.40 -12.61
CA PRO A 57 3.21 -5.02 -12.53
C PRO A 57 3.26 -6.25 -11.61
N THR A 58 3.92 -7.30 -12.08
CA THR A 58 4.15 -8.55 -11.33
C THR A 58 5.60 -8.72 -10.86
N SER A 59 6.50 -7.84 -11.32
CA SER A 59 7.87 -7.68 -10.84
C SER A 59 7.91 -7.23 -9.39
N THR A 60 8.99 -7.53 -8.67
CA THR A 60 9.18 -7.06 -7.30
C THR A 60 9.18 -5.52 -7.25
N PRO A 61 8.35 -4.88 -6.40
CA PRO A 61 8.41 -3.43 -6.18
C PRO A 61 9.78 -2.99 -5.65
N SER A 62 10.24 -1.82 -6.08
CA SER A 62 11.38 -1.14 -5.45
C SER A 62 11.02 -0.63 -4.05
N LEU A 63 9.73 -0.31 -3.83
CA LEU A 63 9.21 0.12 -2.55
C LEU A 63 7.79 -0.41 -2.35
N THR A 64 7.53 -0.87 -1.14
CA THR A 64 6.19 -1.21 -0.64
C THR A 64 6.05 -0.58 0.73
N THR A 65 5.14 0.37 0.89
CA THR A 65 4.99 1.12 2.16
C THR A 65 3.54 1.50 2.44
N ASN A 66 3.19 1.58 3.72
CA ASN A 66 1.92 2.14 4.23
C ASN A 66 2.16 3.19 5.33
N SER A 67 3.40 3.59 5.53
CA SER A 67 3.85 4.60 6.49
C SER A 67 4.65 5.68 5.78
N GLU A 68 4.88 6.78 6.47
CA GLU A 68 5.85 7.79 6.01
C GLU A 68 7.16 7.09 5.64
N TRP A 69 7.76 7.50 4.52
CA TRP A 69 8.98 6.88 4.01
C TRP A 69 9.89 7.93 3.41
N SER A 70 11.20 7.75 3.60
CA SER A 70 12.25 8.50 2.92
C SER A 70 13.40 7.57 2.55
N GLY A 71 14.09 7.91 1.46
CA GLY A 71 15.19 7.10 0.95
C GLY A 71 15.51 7.45 -0.48
N ASN A 72 15.92 6.45 -1.26
CA ASN A 72 16.19 6.63 -2.67
C ASN A 72 15.99 5.28 -3.39
N VAL A 73 14.90 5.14 -4.13
CA VAL A 73 14.56 3.91 -4.87
C VAL A 73 14.26 4.20 -6.33
N PRO A 74 14.71 3.35 -7.27
CA PRO A 74 14.37 3.52 -8.68
C PRO A 74 12.87 3.32 -8.89
N ALA A 75 12.28 4.21 -9.67
CA ALA A 75 10.84 4.29 -9.83
C ALA A 75 10.44 4.66 -11.26
N PHE A 76 9.35 4.06 -11.69
CA PHE A 76 8.66 4.40 -12.93
C PHE A 76 7.15 4.27 -12.69
N ASN A 77 6.69 3.08 -12.31
CA ASN A 77 5.28 2.78 -12.04
C ASN A 77 4.95 2.93 -10.56
N PHE A 78 3.70 3.31 -10.23
CA PHE A 78 3.19 3.31 -8.86
C PHE A 78 1.70 2.94 -8.80
N TYR A 79 1.30 2.31 -7.69
CA TYR A 79 -0.09 1.95 -7.40
C TYR A 79 -0.38 2.14 -5.92
N ASN A 80 -1.41 2.90 -5.58
CA ASN A 80 -1.82 3.15 -4.20
C ASN A 80 -2.98 2.24 -3.80
N TYR A 81 -2.68 1.02 -3.36
CA TYR A 81 -3.68 0.08 -2.88
C TYR A 81 -4.12 0.34 -1.43
N THR A 82 -4.04 1.59 -0.98
CA THR A 82 -4.48 1.99 0.36
C THR A 82 -5.81 2.75 0.31
N SER A 83 -6.37 3.04 1.49
CA SER A 83 -7.51 3.95 1.66
C SER A 83 -7.11 5.41 1.85
N LYS A 84 -5.81 5.73 1.82
CA LYS A 84 -5.26 7.07 2.09
C LYS A 84 -4.70 7.67 0.82
N LYS A 85 -4.70 9.01 0.75
CA LYS A 85 -3.97 9.72 -0.30
C LYS A 85 -2.47 9.71 0.02
N ALA A 86 -1.63 9.47 -0.99
CA ALA A 86 -0.19 9.51 -0.86
C ALA A 86 0.38 10.66 -1.71
N GLU A 87 1.38 11.37 -1.19
CA GLU A 87 2.22 12.27 -1.98
C GLU A 87 3.60 11.63 -2.13
N ILE A 88 3.99 11.39 -3.38
CA ILE A 88 5.28 10.83 -3.77
C ILE A 88 6.19 12.00 -4.18
N THR A 89 7.34 12.16 -3.52
CA THR A 89 8.41 13.06 -3.99
C THR A 89 9.38 12.28 -4.86
N TRP A 90 9.68 12.81 -6.03
CA TRP A 90 10.62 12.22 -6.98
C TRP A 90 11.81 13.14 -7.25
N SER A 91 12.88 12.55 -7.77
CA SER A 91 14.05 13.25 -8.27
C SER A 91 14.55 12.62 -9.57
N TYR A 92 15.05 13.47 -10.48
CA TYR A 92 15.59 13.07 -11.77
C TYR A 92 16.72 14.03 -12.16
N THR A 93 17.84 13.52 -12.67
CA THR A 93 18.94 14.36 -13.15
C THR A 93 18.83 14.54 -14.65
N TYR A 94 18.49 15.74 -15.11
CA TYR A 94 18.42 16.10 -16.52
C TYR A 94 19.65 16.90 -16.91
N LEU A 95 20.51 16.34 -17.79
CA LEU A 95 21.74 16.98 -18.27
C LEU A 95 22.61 17.56 -17.14
N GLY A 96 22.78 16.81 -16.05
CA GLY A 96 23.55 17.23 -14.87
C GLY A 96 22.81 18.14 -13.89
N THR A 97 21.58 18.56 -14.20
CA THR A 97 20.74 19.37 -13.30
C THR A 97 19.76 18.50 -12.53
N PRO A 98 19.77 18.50 -11.18
CA PRO A 98 18.78 17.78 -10.40
C PRO A 98 17.42 18.49 -10.47
N LEU A 99 16.42 17.76 -10.90
CA LEU A 99 15.01 18.15 -10.87
C LEU A 99 14.31 17.36 -9.79
N THR A 100 13.34 17.99 -9.12
CA THR A 100 12.48 17.34 -8.13
C THR A 100 11.04 17.79 -8.33
N GLY A 101 10.12 16.97 -7.85
CA GLY A 101 8.71 17.32 -7.85
C GLY A 101 7.92 16.36 -6.97
N THR A 102 6.61 16.60 -6.92
CA THR A 102 5.68 15.77 -6.17
C THR A 102 4.53 15.31 -7.05
N ILE A 103 3.98 14.14 -6.75
CA ILE A 103 2.79 13.58 -7.38
C ILE A 103 1.85 13.14 -6.28
N CYS A 104 0.59 13.54 -6.38
CA CYS A 104 -0.45 12.98 -5.54
C CYS A 104 -1.03 11.71 -6.17
N VAL A 105 -1.14 10.65 -5.37
CA VAL A 105 -1.78 9.39 -5.73
C VAL A 105 -2.99 9.16 -4.83
N LEU A 106 -4.17 9.16 -5.43
CA LEU A 106 -5.43 8.91 -4.73
C LEU A 106 -5.55 7.43 -4.32
N PRO A 107 -6.43 7.08 -3.35
CA PRO A 107 -6.77 5.69 -3.05
C PRO A 107 -7.20 4.93 -4.30
N GLY A 108 -6.63 3.75 -4.52
CA GLY A 108 -6.84 2.94 -5.73
C GLY A 108 -6.23 3.53 -7.00
N GLY A 109 -5.52 4.66 -6.90
CA GLY A 109 -4.91 5.36 -8.03
C GLY A 109 -3.60 4.71 -8.47
N ASP A 110 -3.40 4.75 -9.77
CA ASP A 110 -2.24 4.22 -10.49
C ASP A 110 -1.61 5.29 -11.37
N GLY A 111 -0.39 5.05 -11.84
CA GLY A 111 0.29 5.96 -12.78
C GLY A 111 1.78 5.72 -12.91
N ASP A 112 2.44 6.63 -13.61
CA ASP A 112 3.87 6.56 -13.88
C ASP A 112 4.59 7.93 -13.87
N LEU A 113 5.93 7.87 -13.93
CA LEU A 113 6.82 9.04 -13.89
C LEU A 113 7.29 9.51 -15.29
N TYR A 114 6.71 8.99 -16.37
CA TYR A 114 7.07 9.18 -17.79
C TYR A 114 8.48 8.73 -18.20
N VAL A 115 9.47 8.89 -17.32
CA VAL A 115 10.85 8.43 -17.45
C VAL A 115 11.29 7.78 -16.13
N PRO A 116 12.35 6.97 -16.10
CA PRO A 116 12.88 6.44 -14.86
C PRO A 116 13.40 7.56 -14.00
N MET A 117 12.87 7.62 -12.78
CA MET A 117 13.28 8.58 -11.78
C MET A 117 13.64 7.82 -10.50
N TYR A 118 13.89 8.59 -9.45
CA TYR A 118 14.00 8.07 -8.10
C TYR A 118 12.90 8.63 -7.22
N VAL A 119 12.21 7.77 -6.49
CA VAL A 119 11.34 8.22 -5.40
C VAL A 119 12.19 8.39 -4.15
N THR A 120 12.08 9.57 -3.55
CA THR A 120 12.89 9.97 -2.39
C THR A 120 12.07 10.13 -1.12
N LYS A 121 10.76 10.28 -1.25
CA LYS A 121 9.83 10.42 -0.12
C LYS A 121 8.43 9.96 -0.48
N VAL A 122 7.74 9.39 0.51
CA VAL A 122 6.29 9.17 0.49
C VAL A 122 5.71 9.75 1.76
N THR A 123 4.71 10.61 1.62
CA THR A 123 3.94 11.15 2.75
C THR A 123 2.45 10.86 2.61
N TRP A 124 1.75 10.71 3.71
CA TRP A 124 0.31 10.41 3.72
C TRP A 124 -0.48 11.66 4.06
N GLN A 125 -1.31 12.10 3.14
CA GLN A 125 -2.07 13.35 3.28
C GLN A 125 -3.51 13.07 3.71
N PRO A 126 -4.02 13.73 4.77
CA PRO A 126 -5.38 13.48 5.25
C PRO A 126 -6.47 14.19 4.45
N ARG A 127 -6.15 15.27 3.68
CA ARG A 127 -7.19 16.10 3.02
C ARG A 127 -6.79 16.64 1.64
N SER A 128 -5.64 17.29 1.51
CA SER A 128 -5.22 17.95 0.27
C SER A 128 -4.21 17.13 -0.51
N CYS A 129 -4.60 16.92 -1.75
CA CYS A 129 -4.07 16.10 -2.81
C CYS A 129 -5.19 16.21 -3.86
#